data_AF-A0A7K1YA04-F1
#
_entry.id   AF-A0A7K1YA04-F1
#
_cell.length_a   1.000
_cell.length_b   1.000
_cell.length_c   1.000
_cell.angle_alpha   90.00
_cell.angle_beta   90.00
_cell.angle_gamma   90.00
#
_symmetry.space_group_name_H-M   'P 1'
#
loop_
_entity.id
_entity.type
_entity.pdbx_description
1 polymer ?
#
loop_
_entity_poly.entity_id
_entity_poly.type
_entity_poly.pdbx_seq_one_letter_code
_entity_poly.pdbx_strand_id
1 'polypeptide(L)'
;MLGSVKAVFAQPAIIPQPAEISFPANSGSFIINQKTLLENSSATQNSADFFNDYLIQVYGFGLKSLPAKGSKNKIKLDISKDSGGKEGSYSLNVSKGLIHIQAADPSGVFYGIQSLIQLLPTEKKAQLNVPFISVKDEPRFAYRGMHLDVGRHFFPVSFVKKYIDYIALHKMNYFHWHLTDDQGWRIEIKKYPQLTQVGGYRNGTIIGKYPGTGNDGIRYGGFYTQEEVKGVVQYAAKRYVTIIPEIEMPGHASAALTAYPNLGCTGGPYHVQQTWGVFKDVFCAGNDSVFNFLQDVIDEVIPLFPAKYVHVGGDECPKDSWKTCPKCQKRIKENNLKDEHELQSYFIQRMEKYINSKGKTVIGWDEILEGGLAPNALVMSWRGEAGGIEAAKQHHQVIMTPTTYVYFDYAQSKPDDSLTIGGYIPLEKVYNYEPIPKELAADEQQYILGAQANLWTEYIPGPSKVEYMIFPRMTALSEVLWSPKTSKNWESFQSRLQTQYKRYKLWGASSGKPPVSEASNSGR
;
A
#
# COMPACT_ATOMS: atom_id res chain seq x y z
N MET A 1 32.70 32.05 -33.76
CA MET A 1 32.22 30.85 -33.02
C MET A 1 30.95 31.25 -32.27
N LEU A 2 29.78 30.85 -32.77
CA LEU A 2 28.49 31.11 -32.13
C LEU A 2 28.28 30.06 -31.05
N GLY A 3 28.23 30.50 -29.79
CA GLY A 3 27.95 29.64 -28.64
C GLY A 3 26.51 29.11 -28.71
N SER A 4 26.35 27.80 -28.55
CA SER A 4 25.03 27.17 -28.51
C SER A 4 24.32 27.58 -27.22
N VAL A 5 23.22 28.33 -27.35
CA VAL A 5 22.26 28.52 -26.26
C VAL A 5 21.57 27.16 -26.06
N LYS A 6 21.96 26.43 -25.01
CA LYS A 6 21.18 25.27 -24.55
C LYS A 6 19.81 25.78 -24.13
N ALA A 7 18.77 25.43 -24.87
CA ALA A 7 17.40 25.64 -24.42
C ALA A 7 17.22 24.91 -23.08
N VAL A 8 16.96 25.66 -22.01
CA VAL A 8 16.61 25.11 -20.71
C VAL A 8 15.17 24.61 -20.81
N PHE A 9 15.00 23.32 -21.13
CA PHE A 9 13.70 22.69 -21.01
C PHE A 9 13.35 22.55 -19.53
N ALA A 10 12.18 23.03 -19.13
CA ALA A 10 11.67 22.77 -17.79
C ALA A 10 11.58 21.25 -17.56
N GLN A 11 12.12 20.77 -16.45
CA GLN A 11 12.09 19.35 -16.09
C GLN A 11 10.62 18.85 -16.04
N PRO A 12 10.27 17.76 -16.72
CA PRO A 12 8.92 17.22 -16.71
C PRO A 12 8.54 16.81 -15.29
N ALA A 13 7.32 17.15 -14.89
CA ALA A 13 6.83 16.92 -13.54
C ALA A 13 6.33 15.49 -13.32
N ILE A 14 7.18 14.50 -13.57
CA ILE A 14 6.92 13.08 -13.31
C ILE A 14 7.39 12.75 -11.88
N ILE A 15 6.50 12.21 -11.06
CA ILE A 15 6.80 11.65 -9.74
C ILE A 15 6.21 10.24 -9.66
N PRO A 16 7.00 9.20 -9.33
CA PRO A 16 8.43 9.21 -9.05
C PRO A 16 9.30 9.73 -10.20
N GLN A 17 10.42 10.39 -9.88
CA GLN A 17 11.41 10.82 -10.87
C GLN A 17 11.98 9.60 -11.62
N PRO A 18 11.88 9.55 -12.96
CA PRO A 18 12.46 8.46 -13.73
C PRO A 18 13.99 8.39 -13.61
N ALA A 19 14.54 7.18 -13.74
CA ALA A 19 15.99 6.94 -13.68
C ALA A 19 16.78 7.72 -14.74
N GLU A 20 16.30 7.73 -16.00
CA GLU A 20 16.91 8.48 -17.10
C GLU A 20 15.84 9.25 -17.89
N ILE A 21 16.09 10.54 -18.12
CA ILE A 21 15.30 11.40 -19.02
C ILE A 21 16.25 12.09 -19.99
N SER A 22 15.91 12.05 -21.28
CA SER A 22 16.59 12.84 -22.31
C SER A 22 15.61 13.49 -23.27
N PHE A 23 16.04 14.58 -23.90
CA PHE A 23 15.26 15.32 -24.89
C PHE A 23 15.93 15.22 -26.26
N PRO A 24 15.16 15.01 -27.34
CA PRO A 24 15.73 15.07 -28.68
C PRO A 24 16.20 16.50 -29.01
N ALA A 25 17.15 16.60 -29.95
CA ALA A 25 17.71 17.89 -30.37
C ALA A 25 16.65 18.86 -30.93
N ASN A 26 15.59 18.32 -31.54
CA ASN A 26 14.46 19.10 -32.02
C ASN A 26 13.37 19.16 -30.95
N SER A 27 12.99 20.36 -30.54
CA SER A 27 11.82 20.57 -29.69
C SER A 27 10.52 20.27 -30.45
N GLY A 28 9.49 19.85 -29.73
CA GLY A 28 8.16 19.61 -30.29
C GLY A 28 7.25 18.88 -29.32
N SER A 29 6.02 18.63 -29.77
CA SER A 29 5.03 17.85 -29.04
C SER A 29 4.31 16.86 -29.95
N PHE A 30 3.89 15.75 -29.36
CA PHE A 30 2.85 14.88 -29.89
C PHE A 30 1.49 15.37 -29.38
N ILE A 31 0.47 15.37 -30.25
CA ILE A 31 -0.90 15.79 -29.89
C ILE A 31 -1.80 14.56 -29.81
N ILE A 32 -2.20 14.18 -28.60
CA ILE A 32 -3.23 13.16 -28.39
C ILE A 32 -4.61 13.83 -28.56
N ASN A 33 -5.46 13.21 -29.37
CA ASN A 33 -6.84 13.62 -29.64
C ASN A 33 -7.67 12.38 -30.05
N GLN A 34 -8.98 12.55 -30.30
CA GLN A 34 -9.90 11.47 -30.70
C GLN A 34 -9.50 10.67 -31.96
N LYS A 35 -8.63 11.20 -32.82
CA LYS A 35 -8.12 10.52 -34.02
C LYS A 35 -6.83 9.72 -33.75
N THR A 36 -6.26 9.85 -32.56
CA THR A 36 -5.07 9.11 -32.15
C THR A 36 -5.45 7.64 -31.95
N LEU A 37 -4.65 6.73 -32.51
CA LEU A 37 -4.85 5.30 -32.34
C LEU A 37 -4.04 4.78 -31.15
N LEU A 38 -4.62 3.82 -30.43
CA LEU A 38 -3.93 3.07 -29.38
C LEU A 38 -3.65 1.65 -29.90
N GLU A 39 -2.42 1.40 -30.32
CA GLU A 39 -1.94 0.10 -30.78
C GLU A 39 -1.48 -0.72 -29.57
N ASN A 40 -2.10 -1.87 -29.36
CA ASN A 40 -1.85 -2.75 -28.22
C ASN A 40 -2.02 -4.23 -28.62
N SER A 41 -1.57 -5.13 -27.75
CA SER A 41 -1.78 -6.57 -27.86
C SER A 41 -2.61 -7.09 -26.69
N SER A 42 -2.91 -8.39 -26.68
CA SER A 42 -3.54 -9.05 -25.52
C SER A 42 -2.72 -8.89 -24.24
N ALA A 43 -1.38 -8.94 -24.35
CA ALA A 43 -0.48 -8.79 -23.21
C ALA A 43 -0.49 -7.36 -22.62
N THR A 44 -0.92 -6.36 -23.38
CA THR A 44 -0.94 -4.95 -22.94
C THR A 44 -2.37 -4.38 -22.85
N GLN A 45 -3.39 -5.24 -22.95
CA GLN A 45 -4.80 -4.82 -22.98
C GLN A 45 -5.21 -4.09 -21.71
N ASN A 46 -4.84 -4.61 -20.53
CA ASN A 46 -5.15 -3.94 -19.25
C ASN A 46 -4.61 -2.50 -19.20
N SER A 47 -3.39 -2.28 -19.69
CA SER A 47 -2.77 -0.95 -19.73
C SER A 47 -3.46 -0.03 -20.75
N ALA A 48 -3.90 -0.59 -21.88
CA ALA A 48 -4.66 0.15 -22.88
C ALA A 48 -6.04 0.57 -22.35
N ASP A 49 -6.77 -0.35 -21.71
CA ASP A 49 -8.08 -0.11 -21.11
C ASP A 49 -7.97 0.94 -19.99
N PHE A 50 -7.01 0.78 -19.08
CA PHE A 50 -6.77 1.75 -18.01
C PHE A 50 -6.51 3.16 -18.55
N PHE A 51 -5.63 3.28 -19.55
CA PHE A 51 -5.33 4.58 -20.15
C PHE A 51 -6.56 5.19 -20.84
N ASN A 52 -7.34 4.36 -21.55
CA ASN A 52 -8.54 4.83 -22.23
C ASN A 52 -9.63 5.27 -21.25
N ASP A 53 -9.85 4.50 -20.17
CA ASP A 53 -10.75 4.85 -19.08
C ASP A 53 -10.34 6.17 -18.42
N TYR A 54 -9.04 6.36 -18.18
CA TYR A 54 -8.50 7.61 -17.66
C TYR A 54 -8.81 8.79 -18.59
N LEU A 55 -8.60 8.63 -19.90
CA LEU A 55 -8.90 9.67 -20.88
C LEU A 55 -10.40 10.02 -20.92
N ILE A 56 -11.27 9.02 -20.86
CA ILE A 56 -12.73 9.23 -20.82
C ILE A 56 -13.13 9.97 -19.55
N GLN A 57 -12.66 9.51 -18.39
CA GLN A 57 -13.03 10.09 -17.10
C GLN A 57 -12.50 11.51 -16.90
N VAL A 58 -11.25 11.77 -17.29
CA VAL A 58 -10.58 13.05 -17.02
C VAL A 58 -10.79 14.05 -18.16
N TYR A 59 -10.69 13.62 -19.42
CA TYR A 59 -10.69 14.49 -20.60
C TYR A 59 -11.94 14.35 -21.49
N GLY A 60 -12.82 13.38 -21.24
CA GLY A 60 -14.12 13.25 -21.92
C GLY A 60 -14.05 12.61 -23.31
N PHE A 61 -12.96 11.92 -23.66
CA PHE A 61 -12.86 11.18 -24.91
C PHE A 61 -12.03 9.90 -24.77
N GLY A 62 -12.32 8.91 -25.61
CA GLY A 62 -11.53 7.69 -25.74
C GLY A 62 -10.76 7.63 -27.06
N LEU A 63 -9.78 6.74 -27.12
CA LEU A 63 -9.01 6.39 -28.31
C LEU A 63 -9.55 5.09 -28.93
N LYS A 64 -9.40 4.95 -30.24
CA LYS A 64 -9.69 3.69 -30.92
C LYS A 64 -8.52 2.72 -30.70
N SER A 65 -8.79 1.61 -30.02
CA SER A 65 -7.85 0.50 -29.89
C SER A 65 -7.93 -0.39 -31.13
N LEU A 66 -6.78 -0.61 -31.79
CA LEU A 66 -6.68 -1.45 -32.99
C LEU A 66 -5.35 -2.20 -33.00
N PRO A 67 -5.30 -3.46 -33.46
CA PRO A 67 -4.05 -4.18 -33.74
C PRO A 67 -3.34 -3.69 -35.03
N ALA A 68 -3.56 -2.45 -35.47
CA ALA A 68 -3.27 -2.02 -36.85
C ALA A 68 -1.86 -1.43 -37.05
N LYS A 69 -1.12 -2.00 -38.00
CA LYS A 69 0.13 -1.46 -38.55
C LYS A 69 -0.16 -0.24 -39.45
N GLY A 70 0.66 0.82 -39.36
CA GLY A 70 0.79 1.84 -40.41
C GLY A 70 0.20 3.24 -40.20
N SER A 71 -0.37 3.59 -39.03
CA SER A 71 -0.80 4.98 -38.77
C SER A 71 0.36 5.91 -38.40
N LYS A 72 0.30 7.16 -38.89
CA LYS A 72 1.27 8.24 -38.59
C LYS A 72 0.99 8.98 -37.27
N ASN A 73 -0.11 8.70 -36.57
CA ASN A 73 -0.47 9.33 -35.29
C ASN A 73 -0.98 8.28 -34.30
N LYS A 74 -0.06 7.66 -33.55
CA LYS A 74 -0.40 6.53 -32.68
C LYS A 74 0.39 6.48 -31.38
N ILE A 75 -0.20 5.82 -30.40
CA ILE A 75 0.43 5.35 -29.16
C ILE A 75 0.59 3.84 -29.34
N LYS A 76 1.81 3.32 -29.23
CA LYS A 76 2.10 1.89 -29.33
C LYS A 76 2.55 1.36 -27.98
N LEU A 77 1.86 0.33 -27.49
CA LEU A 77 2.20 -0.44 -26.32
C LEU A 77 2.79 -1.78 -26.76
N ASP A 78 4.03 -2.06 -26.38
CA ASP A 78 4.80 -3.18 -26.92
C ASP A 78 5.47 -3.99 -25.82
N ILE A 79 5.50 -5.31 -26.01
CA ILE A 79 6.26 -6.24 -25.17
C ILE A 79 7.44 -6.74 -25.98
N SER A 80 8.65 -6.49 -25.49
CA SER A 80 9.88 -6.94 -26.13
C SER A 80 10.75 -7.59 -25.06
N LYS A 81 10.90 -8.91 -25.13
CA LYS A 81 11.71 -9.67 -24.15
C LYS A 81 13.18 -9.23 -24.14
N ASP A 82 13.67 -8.68 -25.25
CA ASP A 82 15.04 -8.17 -25.38
C ASP A 82 15.23 -6.81 -24.69
N SER A 83 14.17 -6.20 -24.14
CA SER A 83 14.26 -4.90 -23.44
C SER A 83 15.05 -4.96 -22.12
N GLY A 84 15.26 -6.16 -21.56
CA GLY A 84 16.01 -6.36 -20.31
C GLY A 84 15.43 -5.63 -19.09
N GLY A 85 16.20 -5.57 -18.00
CA GLY A 85 15.84 -4.85 -16.77
C GLY A 85 15.05 -5.67 -15.74
N LYS A 86 14.75 -5.04 -14.61
CA LYS A 86 13.90 -5.62 -13.55
C LYS A 86 12.44 -5.67 -13.99
N GLU A 87 11.63 -6.50 -13.35
CA GLU A 87 10.16 -6.45 -13.50
C GLU A 87 9.66 -5.02 -13.25
N GLY A 88 8.83 -4.50 -14.18
CA GLY A 88 8.33 -3.13 -14.14
C GLY A 88 9.21 -2.10 -14.85
N SER A 89 10.34 -2.51 -15.43
CA SER A 89 11.18 -1.62 -16.25
C SER A 89 10.49 -1.26 -17.56
N TYR A 90 10.67 -0.02 -18.03
CA TYR A 90 10.10 0.41 -19.31
C TYR A 90 10.95 1.48 -19.99
N SER A 91 10.70 1.63 -21.29
CA SER A 91 11.07 2.81 -22.06
C SER A 91 9.82 3.51 -22.58
N LEU A 92 9.83 4.85 -22.53
CA LEU A 92 8.80 5.71 -23.11
C LEU A 92 9.48 6.70 -24.04
N ASN A 93 9.14 6.65 -25.33
CA ASN A 93 9.67 7.55 -26.34
C ASN A 93 8.53 8.31 -27.01
N VAL A 94 8.57 9.63 -26.91
CA VAL A 94 7.62 10.55 -27.55
C VAL A 94 8.34 11.29 -28.67
N SER A 95 7.88 11.08 -29.89
CA SER A 95 8.43 11.71 -31.10
C SER A 95 7.32 12.17 -32.03
N LYS A 96 7.69 12.76 -33.18
CA LYS A 96 6.72 13.17 -34.20
C LYS A 96 5.92 11.96 -34.70
N GLY A 97 4.62 11.94 -34.40
CA GLY A 97 3.70 10.91 -34.89
C GLY A 97 3.70 9.57 -34.15
N LEU A 98 4.53 9.41 -33.10
CA LEU A 98 4.57 8.19 -32.29
C LEU A 98 4.84 8.47 -30.82
N ILE A 99 4.03 7.88 -29.95
CA ILE A 99 4.38 7.57 -28.56
C ILE A 99 4.61 6.07 -28.50
N HIS A 100 5.80 5.62 -28.10
CA HIS A 100 6.13 4.20 -27.97
C HIS A 100 6.48 3.89 -26.52
N ILE A 101 5.70 3.01 -25.91
CA ILE A 101 5.97 2.44 -24.59
C ILE A 101 6.32 0.97 -24.80
N GLN A 102 7.51 0.58 -24.35
CA GLN A 102 8.03 -0.77 -24.51
C GLN A 102 8.61 -1.27 -23.19
N ALA A 103 8.33 -2.53 -22.86
CA ALA A 103 8.87 -3.20 -21.67
C ALA A 103 9.05 -4.71 -21.90
N ALA A 104 9.80 -5.37 -21.01
CA ALA A 104 9.96 -6.82 -21.01
C ALA A 104 8.70 -7.55 -20.50
N ASP A 105 7.92 -6.88 -19.65
CA ASP A 105 6.73 -7.44 -19.00
C ASP A 105 5.53 -6.46 -19.01
N PRO A 106 4.29 -6.96 -18.82
CA PRO A 106 3.10 -6.11 -18.85
C PRO A 106 3.05 -5.01 -17.78
N SER A 107 3.66 -5.21 -16.60
CA SER A 107 3.69 -4.19 -15.54
C SER A 107 4.58 -3.02 -15.92
N GLY A 108 5.68 -3.26 -16.64
CA GLY A 108 6.53 -2.21 -17.19
C GLY A 108 5.76 -1.30 -18.15
N VAL A 109 4.99 -1.88 -19.08
CA VAL A 109 4.11 -1.10 -19.98
C VAL A 109 3.12 -0.25 -19.17
N PHE A 110 2.55 -0.82 -18.11
CA PHE A 110 1.63 -0.10 -17.24
C PHE A 110 2.30 1.08 -16.53
N TYR A 111 3.51 0.92 -15.99
CA TYR A 111 4.25 2.03 -15.38
C TYR A 111 4.66 3.09 -16.40
N GLY A 112 4.93 2.70 -17.65
CA GLY A 112 5.10 3.64 -18.77
C GLY A 112 3.84 4.46 -19.05
N ILE A 113 2.66 3.84 -18.97
CA ILE A 113 1.37 4.56 -19.03
C ILE A 113 1.22 5.55 -17.87
N GLN A 114 1.62 5.20 -16.65
CA GLN A 114 1.58 6.14 -15.52
C GLN A 114 2.45 7.38 -15.77
N SER A 115 3.64 7.20 -16.34
CA SER A 115 4.49 8.33 -16.74
C SER A 115 3.87 9.14 -17.88
N LEU A 116 3.26 8.49 -18.88
CA LEU A 116 2.55 9.17 -19.95
C LEU A 116 1.39 10.02 -19.40
N ILE A 117 0.59 9.49 -18.47
CA ILE A 117 -0.49 10.21 -17.80
C ILE A 117 0.04 11.48 -17.13
N GLN A 118 1.20 11.40 -16.48
CA GLN A 118 1.79 12.57 -15.84
C GLN A 118 2.35 13.60 -16.83
N LEU A 119 2.65 13.20 -18.07
CA LEU A 119 3.00 14.15 -19.14
C LEU A 119 1.78 14.83 -19.77
N LEU A 120 0.56 14.37 -19.49
CA LEU A 120 -0.66 15.03 -19.98
C LEU A 120 -0.89 16.38 -19.27
N PRO A 121 -1.57 17.34 -19.93
CA PRO A 121 -1.93 18.61 -19.32
C PRO A 121 -2.82 18.44 -18.08
N THR A 122 -2.59 19.25 -17.05
CA THR A 122 -3.41 19.24 -15.81
C THR A 122 -4.72 20.03 -15.94
N GLU A 123 -5.20 20.24 -17.18
CA GLU A 123 -6.43 20.96 -17.51
C GLU A 123 -7.20 20.14 -18.53
N LYS A 124 -8.53 20.12 -18.43
CA LYS A 124 -9.38 19.42 -19.40
C LYS A 124 -9.29 20.11 -20.76
N LYS A 125 -8.71 19.42 -21.75
CA LYS A 125 -8.55 19.90 -23.14
C LYS A 125 -8.88 18.79 -24.11
N ALA A 126 -9.45 19.14 -25.27
CA ALA A 126 -9.73 18.19 -26.35
C ALA A 126 -8.47 17.74 -27.11
N GLN A 127 -7.36 18.47 -26.95
CA GLN A 127 -6.05 18.16 -27.51
C GLN A 127 -5.02 18.19 -26.39
N LEU A 128 -4.32 17.07 -26.20
CA LEU A 128 -3.35 16.90 -25.13
C LEU A 128 -1.95 16.92 -25.73
N ASN A 129 -1.19 17.97 -25.41
CA ASN A 129 0.20 18.11 -25.85
C ASN A 129 1.12 17.31 -24.92
N VAL A 130 1.89 16.40 -25.50
CA VAL A 130 2.94 15.62 -24.82
C VAL A 130 4.29 16.03 -25.42
N PRO A 131 5.23 16.57 -24.64
CA PRO A 131 6.52 17.02 -25.18
C PRO A 131 7.32 15.83 -25.73
N PHE A 132 8.14 16.07 -26.76
CA PHE A 132 9.11 15.07 -27.20
C PHE A 132 10.11 14.77 -26.08
N ILE A 133 10.25 13.49 -25.74
CA ILE A 133 11.02 13.02 -24.58
C ILE A 133 11.36 11.55 -24.76
N SER A 134 12.51 11.14 -24.25
CA SER A 134 12.86 9.73 -24.04
C SER A 134 13.06 9.48 -22.56
N VAL A 135 12.42 8.43 -22.05
CA VAL A 135 12.49 7.99 -20.66
C VAL A 135 12.91 6.53 -20.65
N LYS A 136 13.90 6.18 -19.83
CA LYS A 136 14.19 4.80 -19.42
C LYS A 136 14.11 4.74 -17.91
N ASP A 137 13.38 3.77 -17.40
CA ASP A 137 12.99 3.79 -16.01
C ASP A 137 12.76 2.38 -15.48
N GLU A 138 13.06 2.19 -14.19
CA GLU A 138 12.91 0.93 -13.48
C GLU A 138 12.75 1.19 -11.99
N PRO A 139 12.06 0.31 -11.24
CA PRO A 139 11.92 0.47 -9.80
C PRO A 139 13.24 0.16 -9.06
N ARG A 140 13.55 0.97 -8.04
CA ARG A 140 14.61 0.68 -7.07
C ARG A 140 14.30 -0.56 -6.25
N PHE A 141 13.07 -0.65 -5.69
CA PHE A 141 12.62 -1.74 -4.83
C PHE A 141 11.51 -2.58 -5.47
N ALA A 142 11.52 -3.88 -5.21
CA ALA A 142 10.51 -4.81 -5.71
C ALA A 142 9.16 -4.66 -4.98
N TYR A 143 9.18 -4.36 -3.68
CA TYR A 143 8.00 -4.12 -2.86
C TYR A 143 7.76 -2.62 -2.64
N ARG A 144 6.60 -2.11 -3.07
CA ARG A 144 6.21 -0.70 -2.91
C ARG A 144 4.77 -0.65 -2.43
N GLY A 145 4.59 -0.64 -1.11
CA GLY A 145 3.31 -0.91 -0.49
C GLY A 145 2.60 0.29 0.11
N MET A 146 1.28 0.18 0.17
CA MET A 146 0.40 1.03 0.97
C MET A 146 -0.54 0.14 1.77
N HIS A 147 -0.73 0.47 3.04
CA HIS A 147 -1.66 -0.21 3.93
C HIS A 147 -2.91 0.65 4.19
N LEU A 148 -4.07 0.00 4.30
CA LEU A 148 -5.31 0.62 4.75
C LEU A 148 -5.96 -0.24 5.83
N ASP A 149 -6.06 0.34 7.02
CA ASP A 149 -6.88 -0.19 8.12
C ASP A 149 -8.35 0.05 7.83
N VAL A 150 -9.08 -1.04 7.64
CA VAL A 150 -10.55 -1.04 7.52
C VAL A 150 -11.22 -1.64 8.76
N GLY A 151 -10.44 -2.15 9.72
CA GLY A 151 -10.89 -2.70 11.00
C GLY A 151 -11.43 -1.62 11.93
N ARG A 152 -10.70 -0.49 12.07
CA ARG A 152 -11.09 0.61 12.97
C ARG A 152 -12.25 1.43 12.37
N HIS A 153 -12.15 1.79 11.09
CA HIS A 153 -13.25 2.37 10.31
C HIS A 153 -13.44 1.67 8.97
N PHE A 154 -14.69 1.33 8.62
CA PHE A 154 -15.04 0.68 7.36
C PHE A 154 -15.09 1.68 6.20
N PHE A 155 -14.61 1.27 5.03
CA PHE A 155 -14.67 2.06 3.79
C PHE A 155 -15.41 1.31 2.69
N PRO A 156 -16.26 1.99 1.90
CA PRO A 156 -17.03 1.33 0.85
C PRO A 156 -16.11 0.80 -0.27
N VAL A 157 -16.54 -0.26 -0.95
CA VAL A 157 -15.81 -0.89 -2.08
C VAL A 157 -15.40 0.14 -3.15
N SER A 158 -16.26 1.11 -3.43
CA SER A 158 -15.98 2.19 -4.39
C SER A 158 -14.75 3.01 -3.97
N PHE A 159 -14.60 3.29 -2.67
CA PHE A 159 -13.43 4.00 -2.17
C PHE A 159 -12.18 3.12 -2.15
N VAL A 160 -12.29 1.84 -1.79
CA VAL A 160 -11.14 0.91 -1.85
C VAL A 160 -10.59 0.81 -3.28
N LYS A 161 -11.46 0.76 -4.29
CA LYS A 161 -11.07 0.84 -5.70
C LYS A 161 -10.37 2.17 -6.04
N LYS A 162 -10.91 3.30 -5.58
CA LYS A 162 -10.27 4.62 -5.74
C LYS A 162 -8.89 4.68 -5.06
N TYR A 163 -8.73 4.06 -3.90
CA TYR A 163 -7.46 3.96 -3.19
C TYR A 163 -6.43 3.14 -3.99
N ILE A 164 -6.86 2.04 -4.62
CA ILE A 164 -6.02 1.27 -5.55
C ILE A 164 -5.62 2.09 -6.79
N ASP A 165 -6.50 2.95 -7.31
CA ASP A 165 -6.13 3.89 -8.37
C ASP A 165 -5.00 4.83 -7.91
N TYR A 166 -5.04 5.34 -6.68
CA TYR A 166 -3.98 6.16 -6.11
C TYR A 166 -2.64 5.43 -6.01
N ILE A 167 -2.65 4.18 -5.52
CA ILE A 167 -1.47 3.30 -5.47
C ILE A 167 -0.87 3.17 -6.89
N ALA A 168 -1.71 2.84 -7.87
CA ALA A 168 -1.30 2.65 -9.26
C ALA A 168 -0.72 3.92 -9.90
N LEU A 169 -1.36 5.08 -9.70
CA LEU A 169 -0.92 6.38 -10.22
C LEU A 169 0.46 6.81 -9.67
N HIS A 170 0.87 6.24 -8.53
CA HIS A 170 2.18 6.44 -7.91
C HIS A 170 3.18 5.30 -8.19
N LYS A 171 2.86 4.37 -9.10
CA LYS A 171 3.68 3.19 -9.43
C LYS A 171 3.97 2.26 -8.23
N MET A 172 3.13 2.31 -7.20
CA MET A 172 3.15 1.32 -6.12
C MET A 172 2.46 0.03 -6.58
N ASN A 173 2.81 -1.10 -5.97
CA ASN A 173 2.40 -2.43 -6.47
C ASN A 173 1.83 -3.36 -5.40
N TYR A 174 1.85 -2.98 -4.12
CA TYR A 174 1.21 -3.73 -3.05
C TYR A 174 0.16 -2.89 -2.33
N PHE A 175 -1.01 -3.50 -2.13
CA PHE A 175 -2.05 -3.01 -1.24
C PHE A 175 -2.17 -4.00 -0.08
N HIS A 176 -1.70 -3.60 1.10
CA HIS A 176 -1.87 -4.36 2.33
C HIS A 176 -3.21 -3.99 2.97
N TRP A 177 -4.11 -4.98 3.05
CA TRP A 177 -5.50 -4.75 3.47
C TRP A 177 -5.75 -5.35 4.85
N HIS A 178 -5.77 -4.49 5.87
CA HIS A 178 -5.99 -4.87 7.27
C HIS A 178 -7.47 -5.03 7.56
N LEU A 179 -7.95 -6.27 7.49
CA LEU A 179 -9.36 -6.63 7.40
C LEU A 179 -10.01 -6.94 8.76
N THR A 180 -9.23 -7.12 9.82
CA THR A 180 -9.73 -7.62 11.10
C THR A 180 -9.00 -6.97 12.25
N ASP A 181 -9.74 -6.44 13.22
CA ASP A 181 -9.19 -5.91 14.47
C ASP A 181 -10.23 -6.01 15.60
N ASP A 182 -9.88 -5.51 16.79
CA ASP A 182 -10.73 -5.47 17.97
C ASP A 182 -12.06 -4.71 17.74
N GLN A 183 -12.03 -3.64 16.95
CA GLN A 183 -13.19 -2.78 16.67
C GLN A 183 -14.00 -3.21 15.44
N GLY A 184 -13.56 -4.27 14.75
CA GLY A 184 -14.44 -5.01 13.86
C GLY A 184 -13.77 -5.96 12.85
N TRP A 185 -14.57 -6.91 12.39
CA TRP A 185 -14.21 -7.93 11.42
C TRP A 185 -14.86 -7.63 10.05
N ARG A 186 -14.06 -7.46 9.00
CA ARG A 186 -14.51 -6.87 7.73
C ARG A 186 -14.61 -7.81 6.55
N ILE A 187 -14.33 -9.11 6.70
CA ILE A 187 -14.39 -10.06 5.59
C ILE A 187 -15.35 -11.21 5.87
N GLU A 188 -16.22 -11.53 4.91
CA GLU A 188 -17.14 -12.66 5.03
C GLU A 188 -16.41 -14.00 5.06
N ILE A 189 -16.67 -14.80 6.10
CA ILE A 189 -16.29 -16.20 6.22
C ILE A 189 -17.58 -17.02 6.30
N LYS A 190 -17.88 -17.79 5.26
CA LYS A 190 -19.17 -18.48 5.12
C LYS A 190 -19.38 -19.53 6.19
N LYS A 191 -18.32 -20.22 6.60
CA LYS A 191 -18.36 -21.20 7.70
C LYS A 191 -18.64 -20.55 9.05
N TYR A 192 -18.28 -19.27 9.21
CA TYR A 192 -18.41 -18.53 10.47
C TYR A 192 -19.17 -17.20 10.29
N PRO A 193 -20.47 -17.24 9.96
CA PRO A 193 -21.24 -16.04 9.59
C PRO A 193 -21.35 -15.00 10.71
N GLN A 194 -21.24 -15.40 11.99
CA GLN A 194 -21.27 -14.45 13.11
C GLN A 194 -20.08 -13.48 13.13
N LEU A 195 -18.96 -13.81 12.45
CA LEU A 195 -17.82 -12.88 12.36
C LEU A 195 -18.23 -11.54 11.73
N THR A 196 -19.11 -11.55 10.72
CA THR A 196 -19.61 -10.32 10.11
C THR A 196 -20.96 -9.87 10.67
N GLN A 197 -21.86 -10.80 11.03
CA GLN A 197 -23.17 -10.45 11.61
C GLN A 197 -23.05 -9.78 12.98
N VAL A 198 -22.08 -10.22 13.79
CA VAL A 198 -21.79 -9.68 15.13
C VAL A 198 -20.49 -8.87 15.10
N GLY A 199 -19.38 -9.51 14.78
CA GLY A 199 -18.04 -8.87 14.80
C GLY A 199 -17.87 -7.75 13.78
N GLY A 200 -18.73 -7.67 12.75
CA GLY A 200 -18.73 -6.58 11.77
C GLY A 200 -19.30 -5.26 12.30
N TYR A 201 -19.85 -5.22 13.52
CA TYR A 201 -20.52 -4.04 14.07
C TYR A 201 -20.16 -3.80 15.55
N ARG A 202 -20.07 -2.52 15.92
CA ARG A 202 -19.96 -2.06 17.32
C ARG A 202 -21.06 -1.05 17.63
N ASN A 203 -21.43 -0.93 18.90
CA ASN A 203 -22.53 -0.05 19.36
C ASN A 203 -22.01 1.25 19.97
N GLY A 204 -21.05 1.87 19.31
CA GLY A 204 -20.44 3.11 19.78
C GLY A 204 -18.99 3.26 19.33
N THR A 205 -18.56 4.50 19.24
CA THR A 205 -17.16 4.89 19.04
C THR A 205 -16.80 5.98 20.04
N ILE A 206 -15.58 5.91 20.58
CA ILE A 206 -15.01 6.94 21.46
C ILE A 206 -15.10 8.34 20.82
N ILE A 207 -15.48 9.33 21.62
CA ILE A 207 -15.50 10.74 21.22
C ILE A 207 -14.17 11.39 21.58
N GLY A 208 -13.54 12.00 20.58
CA GLY A 208 -12.28 12.74 20.74
C GLY A 208 -11.07 11.81 20.84
N LYS A 209 -9.94 12.36 21.31
CA LYS A 209 -8.68 11.62 21.46
C LYS A 209 -8.70 10.74 22.71
N TYR A 210 -8.25 9.49 22.60
CA TYR A 210 -8.09 8.58 23.73
C TYR A 210 -7.40 9.27 24.93
N PRO A 211 -7.91 9.14 26.17
CA PRO A 211 -8.98 8.25 26.63
C PRO A 211 -10.42 8.74 26.34
N GLY A 212 -10.57 9.85 25.62
CA GLY A 212 -11.86 10.37 25.13
C GLY A 212 -12.65 11.13 26.19
N THR A 213 -13.76 11.74 25.75
CA THR A 213 -14.73 12.41 26.65
C THR A 213 -16.05 11.66 26.77
N GLY A 214 -16.20 10.55 26.05
CA GLY A 214 -17.41 9.74 26.03
C GLY A 214 -17.43 8.77 24.86
N ASN A 215 -18.61 8.24 24.59
CA ASN A 215 -18.91 7.32 23.50
C ASN A 215 -20.16 7.84 22.78
N ASP A 216 -20.16 7.80 21.44
CA ASP A 216 -21.27 8.36 20.65
C ASP A 216 -22.55 7.51 20.70
N GLY A 217 -22.47 6.25 21.12
CA GLY A 217 -23.59 5.31 21.17
C GLY A 217 -24.15 4.94 19.79
N ILE A 218 -23.46 5.27 18.70
CA ILE A 218 -23.93 5.06 17.34
C ILE A 218 -23.48 3.68 16.87
N ARG A 219 -24.44 2.84 16.46
CA ARG A 219 -24.12 1.56 15.82
C ARG A 219 -23.35 1.81 14.53
N TYR A 220 -22.13 1.30 14.46
CA TYR A 220 -21.20 1.49 13.37
C TYR A 220 -20.66 0.15 12.88
N GLY A 221 -20.47 -0.01 11.57
CA GLY A 221 -19.87 -1.22 11.03
C GLY A 221 -20.09 -1.40 9.54
N GLY A 222 -19.85 -2.64 9.09
CA GLY A 222 -19.81 -3.03 7.69
C GLY A 222 -18.76 -4.12 7.48
N PHE A 223 -18.90 -4.83 6.37
CA PHE A 223 -17.97 -5.88 5.93
C PHE A 223 -18.06 -6.03 4.40
N TYR A 224 -17.07 -6.69 3.82
CA TYR A 224 -17.03 -7.08 2.42
C TYR A 224 -17.45 -8.54 2.28
N THR A 225 -18.40 -8.78 1.38
CA THR A 225 -18.71 -10.14 0.92
C THR A 225 -17.52 -10.71 0.14
N GLN A 226 -17.44 -12.03 0.03
CA GLN A 226 -16.38 -12.67 -0.76
C GLN A 226 -16.42 -12.25 -2.24
N GLU A 227 -17.62 -11.98 -2.79
CA GLU A 227 -17.77 -11.52 -4.17
C GLU A 227 -17.28 -10.08 -4.35
N GLU A 228 -17.52 -9.19 -3.39
CA GLU A 228 -16.94 -7.85 -3.39
C GLU A 228 -15.42 -7.90 -3.30
N VAL A 229 -14.87 -8.75 -2.42
CA VAL A 229 -13.42 -8.97 -2.31
C VAL A 229 -12.83 -9.43 -3.63
N LYS A 230 -13.41 -10.46 -4.28
CA LYS A 230 -12.98 -10.91 -5.62
C LYS A 230 -13.02 -9.78 -6.64
N GLY A 231 -14.08 -8.97 -6.62
CA GLY A 231 -14.22 -7.81 -7.51
C GLY A 231 -13.16 -6.73 -7.27
N VAL A 232 -12.73 -6.51 -6.02
CA VAL A 232 -11.64 -5.59 -5.67
C VAL A 232 -10.28 -6.16 -6.09
N VAL A 233 -10.03 -7.44 -5.83
CA VAL A 233 -8.80 -8.14 -6.22
C VAL A 233 -8.61 -8.13 -7.74
N GLN A 234 -9.67 -8.42 -8.51
CA GLN A 234 -9.63 -8.33 -9.98
C GLN A 234 -9.39 -6.89 -10.46
N TYR A 235 -9.97 -5.91 -9.78
CA TYR A 235 -9.76 -4.49 -10.10
C TYR A 235 -8.30 -4.06 -9.89
N ALA A 236 -7.68 -4.52 -8.81
CA ALA A 236 -6.27 -4.29 -8.50
C ALA A 236 -5.32 -5.01 -9.47
N ALA A 237 -5.63 -6.25 -9.83
CA ALA A 237 -4.82 -7.03 -10.79
C ALA A 237 -4.73 -6.35 -12.16
N LYS A 238 -5.81 -5.71 -12.63
CA LYS A 238 -5.80 -4.90 -13.87
C LYS A 238 -4.89 -3.67 -13.81
N ARG A 239 -4.45 -3.28 -12.61
CA ARG A 239 -3.51 -2.18 -12.33
C ARG A 239 -2.15 -2.67 -11.86
N TYR A 240 -1.89 -3.97 -11.94
CA TYR A 240 -0.67 -4.60 -11.45
C TYR A 240 -0.40 -4.29 -9.98
N VAL A 241 -1.48 -4.17 -9.19
CA VAL A 241 -1.44 -4.05 -7.73
C VAL A 241 -1.84 -5.39 -7.13
N THR A 242 -0.94 -5.96 -6.32
CA THR A 242 -1.17 -7.18 -5.57
C THR A 242 -1.77 -6.85 -4.22
N ILE A 243 -2.89 -7.49 -3.86
CA ILE A 243 -3.52 -7.29 -2.56
C ILE A 243 -3.05 -8.39 -1.59
N ILE A 244 -2.51 -7.97 -0.44
CA ILE A 244 -2.15 -8.86 0.66
C ILE A 244 -3.23 -8.73 1.73
N PRO A 245 -3.99 -9.79 2.03
CA PRO A 245 -4.93 -9.77 3.14
C PRO A 245 -4.19 -9.92 4.46
N GLU A 246 -4.66 -9.22 5.49
CA GLU A 246 -4.26 -9.46 6.86
C GLU A 246 -5.44 -9.99 7.67
N ILE A 247 -5.20 -11.12 8.35
CA ILE A 247 -6.09 -11.67 9.38
C ILE A 247 -5.27 -11.70 10.66
N GLU A 248 -5.56 -10.75 11.54
CA GLU A 248 -4.83 -10.53 12.79
C GLU A 248 -4.92 -11.74 13.72
N MET A 249 -3.76 -12.15 14.26
CA MET A 249 -3.66 -13.19 15.28
C MET A 249 -2.29 -13.15 16.00
N PRO A 250 -2.20 -13.57 17.27
CA PRO A 250 -3.30 -13.94 18.16
C PRO A 250 -3.91 -12.75 18.92
N GLY A 251 -3.32 -11.56 18.81
CA GLY A 251 -3.85 -10.28 19.30
C GLY A 251 -5.03 -9.78 18.47
N HIS A 252 -5.47 -8.54 18.74
CA HIS A 252 -6.48 -7.83 17.95
C HIS A 252 -7.76 -8.64 17.64
N ALA A 253 -8.22 -9.44 18.61
CA ALA A 253 -9.18 -10.50 18.38
C ALA A 253 -10.58 -10.22 18.94
N SER A 254 -10.83 -9.09 19.62
CA SER A 254 -12.09 -8.85 20.34
C SER A 254 -13.33 -9.03 19.48
N ALA A 255 -13.29 -8.62 18.21
CA ALA A 255 -14.41 -8.80 17.28
C ALA A 255 -14.72 -10.29 17.01
N ALA A 256 -13.69 -11.11 16.80
CA ALA A 256 -13.84 -12.55 16.60
C ALA A 256 -14.28 -13.26 17.89
N LEU A 257 -13.72 -12.86 19.04
CA LEU A 257 -14.11 -13.41 20.34
C LEU A 257 -15.55 -13.05 20.72
N THR A 258 -16.04 -11.87 20.33
CA THR A 258 -17.45 -11.49 20.56
C THR A 258 -18.40 -12.34 19.72
N ALA A 259 -18.02 -12.63 18.47
CA ALA A 259 -18.79 -13.53 17.61
C ALA A 259 -18.75 -14.98 18.12
N TYR A 260 -17.58 -15.46 18.57
CA TYR A 260 -17.38 -16.84 19.05
C TYR A 260 -16.58 -16.85 20.36
N PRO A 261 -17.25 -16.68 21.53
CA PRO A 261 -16.57 -16.54 22.82
C PRO A 261 -15.70 -17.73 23.23
N ASN A 262 -16.00 -18.93 22.72
CA ASN A 262 -15.21 -20.13 22.96
C ASN A 262 -13.77 -20.08 22.38
N LEU A 263 -13.47 -19.08 21.55
CA LEU A 263 -12.12 -18.85 21.01
C LEU A 263 -11.19 -18.15 22.01
N GLY A 264 -11.74 -17.49 23.04
CA GLY A 264 -10.98 -16.78 24.07
C GLY A 264 -10.67 -17.64 25.29
N CYS A 265 -9.78 -17.15 26.16
CA CYS A 265 -9.33 -17.92 27.33
C CYS A 265 -10.40 -18.09 28.41
N THR A 266 -11.25 -17.07 28.59
CA THR A 266 -12.29 -17.05 29.64
C THR A 266 -13.63 -17.62 29.15
N GLY A 267 -13.83 -17.72 27.84
CA GLY A 267 -15.12 -18.10 27.25
C GLY A 267 -16.12 -16.95 27.19
N GLY A 268 -15.70 -15.72 27.49
CA GLY A 268 -16.52 -14.51 27.47
C GLY A 268 -17.15 -14.13 28.82
N PRO A 269 -18.09 -13.16 28.83
CA PRO A 269 -18.54 -12.40 27.65
C PRO A 269 -17.44 -11.48 27.11
N TYR A 270 -17.47 -11.24 25.80
CA TYR A 270 -16.61 -10.28 25.09
C TYR A 270 -17.49 -9.25 24.37
N HIS A 271 -16.88 -8.13 24.00
CA HIS A 271 -17.55 -7.10 23.21
C HIS A 271 -16.63 -6.58 22.10
N VAL A 272 -17.20 -6.25 20.94
CA VAL A 272 -16.47 -5.53 19.90
C VAL A 272 -16.07 -4.18 20.48
N GLN A 273 -14.78 -3.87 20.42
CA GLN A 273 -14.25 -2.71 21.15
C GLN A 273 -14.77 -1.40 20.55
N GLN A 274 -15.00 -0.43 21.42
CA GLN A 274 -15.57 0.89 21.08
C GLN A 274 -14.58 2.03 21.32
N THR A 275 -13.34 1.67 21.66
CA THR A 275 -12.22 2.57 21.91
C THR A 275 -10.97 2.01 21.25
N TRP A 276 -9.88 2.78 21.31
CA TRP A 276 -8.60 2.48 20.69
C TRP A 276 -7.60 1.97 21.72
N GLY A 277 -6.58 1.26 21.24
CA GLY A 277 -5.46 0.76 22.06
C GLY A 277 -5.36 -0.76 22.03
N VAL A 278 -4.62 -1.30 23.00
CA VAL A 278 -4.27 -2.72 23.09
C VAL A 278 -5.18 -3.41 24.11
N PHE A 279 -5.79 -4.53 23.70
CA PHE A 279 -6.75 -5.26 24.51
C PHE A 279 -6.23 -6.64 24.94
N LYS A 280 -6.67 -7.10 26.12
CA LYS A 280 -6.29 -8.42 26.68
C LYS A 280 -7.10 -9.58 26.10
N ASP A 281 -8.07 -9.26 25.25
CA ASP A 281 -8.99 -10.17 24.58
C ASP A 281 -8.28 -10.80 23.38
N VAL A 282 -7.46 -11.82 23.67
CA VAL A 282 -6.61 -12.52 22.68
C VAL A 282 -7.09 -13.97 22.47
N PHE A 283 -6.78 -14.52 21.30
CA PHE A 283 -7.07 -15.92 20.98
C PHE A 283 -6.42 -16.87 22.00
N CYS A 284 -7.14 -17.92 22.41
CA CYS A 284 -6.64 -18.90 23.39
C CYS A 284 -5.65 -19.87 22.73
N ALA A 285 -4.35 -19.58 22.83
CA ALA A 285 -3.28 -20.42 22.28
C ALA A 285 -3.26 -21.85 22.86
N GLY A 286 -3.82 -22.06 24.05
CA GLY A 286 -3.95 -23.37 24.69
C GLY A 286 -5.06 -24.27 24.14
N ASN A 287 -5.87 -23.79 23.20
CA ASN A 287 -7.07 -24.49 22.73
C ASN A 287 -6.98 -24.86 21.24
N ASP A 288 -7.00 -26.16 20.91
CA ASP A 288 -6.88 -26.62 19.51
C ASP A 288 -8.04 -26.17 18.61
N SER A 289 -9.23 -25.93 19.17
CA SER A 289 -10.35 -25.42 18.38
C SER A 289 -10.08 -24.04 17.79
N VAL A 290 -9.21 -23.24 18.40
CA VAL A 290 -8.80 -21.92 17.89
C VAL A 290 -7.99 -22.08 16.60
N PHE A 291 -7.05 -23.03 16.57
CA PHE A 291 -6.27 -23.30 15.37
C PHE A 291 -7.16 -23.85 14.25
N ASN A 292 -8.08 -24.77 14.54
CA ASN A 292 -9.02 -25.26 13.53
C ASN A 292 -9.89 -24.13 12.96
N PHE A 293 -10.39 -23.25 13.83
CA PHE A 293 -11.14 -22.05 13.42
C PHE A 293 -10.31 -21.15 12.49
N LEU A 294 -9.08 -20.81 12.87
CA LEU A 294 -8.22 -19.95 12.05
C LEU A 294 -7.81 -20.63 10.74
N GLN A 295 -7.56 -21.93 10.73
CA GLN A 295 -7.26 -22.70 9.54
C GLN A 295 -8.43 -22.69 8.54
N ASP A 296 -9.65 -22.84 9.04
CA ASP A 296 -10.87 -22.73 8.24
C ASP A 296 -11.05 -21.30 7.67
N VAL A 297 -10.79 -20.26 8.47
CA VAL A 297 -10.80 -18.86 8.01
C VAL A 297 -9.79 -18.67 6.88
N ILE A 298 -8.55 -19.13 7.09
CA ILE A 298 -7.47 -19.05 6.10
C ILE A 298 -7.83 -19.82 4.82
N ASP A 299 -8.50 -20.97 4.93
CA ASP A 299 -8.95 -21.76 3.77
C ASP A 299 -10.01 -21.04 2.92
N GLU A 300 -10.82 -20.16 3.53
CA GLU A 300 -11.75 -19.30 2.78
C GLU A 300 -11.08 -18.03 2.24
N VAL A 301 -10.09 -17.49 2.95
CA VAL A 301 -9.39 -16.25 2.56
C VAL A 301 -8.41 -16.51 1.40
N ILE A 302 -7.56 -17.52 1.49
CA ILE A 302 -6.50 -17.80 0.50
C ILE A 302 -7.01 -17.85 -0.96
N PRO A 303 -8.13 -18.52 -1.27
CA PRO A 303 -8.65 -18.57 -2.64
C PRO A 303 -9.12 -17.22 -3.19
N LEU A 304 -9.44 -16.24 -2.33
CA LEU A 304 -9.87 -14.90 -2.73
C LEU A 304 -8.69 -14.03 -3.15
N PHE A 305 -7.49 -14.31 -2.62
CA PHE A 305 -6.29 -13.50 -2.81
C PHE A 305 -5.18 -14.30 -3.52
N PRO A 306 -4.89 -14.00 -4.81
CA PRO A 306 -3.87 -14.72 -5.57
C PRO A 306 -2.45 -14.44 -5.08
N ALA A 307 -2.23 -13.40 -4.28
CA ALA A 307 -0.93 -13.03 -3.73
C ALA A 307 -0.20 -14.22 -3.11
N LYS A 308 1.13 -14.28 -3.28
CA LYS A 308 1.97 -15.28 -2.60
C LYS A 308 1.91 -15.13 -1.07
N TYR A 309 1.61 -13.93 -0.59
CA TYR A 309 1.68 -13.55 0.81
C TYR A 309 0.32 -13.50 1.49
N VAL A 310 0.30 -13.85 2.78
CA VAL A 310 -0.79 -13.59 3.72
C VAL A 310 -0.17 -12.97 4.96
N HIS A 311 -0.70 -11.84 5.42
CA HIS A 311 -0.26 -11.22 6.66
C HIS A 311 -1.05 -11.83 7.83
N VAL A 312 -0.36 -12.21 8.90
CA VAL A 312 -0.99 -12.80 10.10
C VAL A 312 -0.94 -11.86 11.31
N GLY A 313 -0.39 -10.66 11.11
CA GLY A 313 -0.20 -9.69 12.17
C GLY A 313 0.86 -10.15 13.17
N GLY A 314 0.44 -10.35 14.42
CA GLY A 314 1.29 -10.85 15.51
C GLY A 314 1.80 -9.76 16.44
N ASP A 315 1.37 -8.53 16.23
CA ASP A 315 1.65 -7.37 17.06
C ASP A 315 0.80 -7.35 18.34
N GLU A 316 1.25 -6.51 19.28
CA GLU A 316 0.48 -6.06 20.45
C GLU A 316 -0.42 -7.12 21.11
N CYS A 317 0.13 -8.30 21.41
CA CYS A 317 -0.61 -9.39 22.07
C CYS A 317 -0.26 -9.47 23.57
N PRO A 318 -1.10 -8.93 24.48
CA PRO A 318 -0.85 -9.04 25.91
C PRO A 318 -0.90 -10.49 26.39
N LYS A 319 0.00 -10.83 27.31
CA LYS A 319 0.15 -12.20 27.83
C LYS A 319 -0.72 -12.48 29.06
N ASP A 320 -1.42 -11.48 29.59
CA ASP A 320 -2.23 -11.54 30.81
C ASP A 320 -3.23 -12.71 30.82
N SER A 321 -3.98 -12.86 29.73
CA SER A 321 -4.98 -13.92 29.59
C SER A 321 -4.35 -15.31 29.55
N TRP A 322 -3.17 -15.46 28.97
CA TRP A 322 -2.48 -16.75 28.89
C TRP A 322 -1.82 -17.15 30.21
N LYS A 323 -1.31 -16.19 30.99
CA LYS A 323 -0.74 -16.42 32.33
C LYS A 323 -1.73 -17.09 33.28
N THR A 324 -3.00 -16.72 33.18
CA THR A 324 -4.07 -17.22 34.06
C THR A 324 -4.88 -18.37 33.45
N CYS A 325 -4.74 -18.64 32.15
CA CYS A 325 -5.51 -19.67 31.45
C CYS A 325 -4.94 -21.09 31.68
N PRO A 326 -5.68 -22.02 32.30
CA PRO A 326 -5.19 -23.38 32.53
C PRO A 326 -4.84 -24.13 31.23
N LYS A 327 -5.56 -23.87 30.14
CA LYS A 327 -5.28 -24.48 28.82
C LYS A 327 -3.94 -23.98 28.26
N CYS A 328 -3.67 -22.68 28.34
CA CYS A 328 -2.40 -22.10 27.88
C CYS A 328 -1.23 -22.59 28.73
N GLN A 329 -1.37 -22.57 30.06
CA GLN A 329 -0.34 -23.07 30.98
C GLN A 329 -0.06 -24.56 30.79
N LYS A 330 -1.10 -25.36 30.51
CA LYS A 330 -0.93 -26.77 30.13
C LYS A 330 -0.11 -26.91 28.85
N ARG A 331 -0.41 -26.11 27.82
CA ARG A 331 0.31 -26.14 26.53
C ARG A 331 1.79 -25.77 26.66
N ILE A 332 2.09 -24.74 27.46
CA ILE A 332 3.46 -24.33 27.78
C ILE A 332 4.23 -25.52 28.36
N LYS A 333 3.67 -26.20 29.36
CA LYS A 333 4.29 -27.38 29.97
C LYS A 333 4.46 -28.55 28.99
N GLU A 334 3.42 -28.89 28.24
CA GLU A 334 3.45 -30.04 27.30
C GLU A 334 4.42 -29.84 26.14
N ASN A 335 4.66 -28.60 25.72
CA ASN A 335 5.55 -28.28 24.61
C ASN A 335 6.93 -27.78 25.08
N ASN A 336 7.22 -27.84 26.38
CA ASN A 336 8.47 -27.36 27.00
C ASN A 336 8.81 -25.90 26.63
N LEU A 337 7.80 -25.03 26.55
CA LEU A 337 7.98 -23.61 26.29
C LEU A 337 8.37 -22.90 27.60
N LYS A 338 9.22 -21.87 27.53
CA LYS A 338 9.67 -21.13 28.71
C LYS A 338 8.56 -20.30 29.35
N ASP A 339 7.77 -19.61 28.54
CA ASP A 339 6.79 -18.64 28.98
C ASP A 339 5.72 -18.35 27.90
N GLU A 340 4.89 -17.33 28.15
CA GLU A 340 3.85 -16.90 27.21
C GLU A 340 4.39 -16.22 25.94
N HIS A 341 5.63 -15.73 25.90
CA HIS A 341 6.23 -15.21 24.67
C HIS A 341 6.59 -16.36 23.73
N GLU A 342 7.19 -17.44 24.26
CA GLU A 342 7.38 -18.67 23.47
C GLU A 342 6.04 -19.33 23.09
N LEU A 343 4.97 -19.15 23.87
CA LEU A 343 3.63 -19.57 23.47
C LEU A 343 3.09 -18.79 22.26
N GLN A 344 3.39 -17.49 22.14
CA GLN A 344 3.06 -16.72 20.94
C GLN A 344 3.83 -17.24 19.73
N SER A 345 5.14 -17.48 19.88
CA SER A 345 5.96 -18.06 18.82
C SER A 345 5.41 -19.40 18.35
N TYR A 346 5.06 -20.29 19.29
CA TYR A 346 4.39 -21.56 18.99
C TYR A 346 3.10 -21.36 18.17
N PHE A 347 2.29 -20.37 18.53
CA PHE A 347 1.04 -20.07 17.83
C PHE A 347 1.31 -19.66 16.38
N ILE A 348 2.21 -18.70 16.17
CA ILE A 348 2.56 -18.17 14.85
C ILE A 348 3.20 -19.28 14.00
N GLN A 349 4.17 -20.02 14.52
CA GLN A 349 4.82 -21.12 13.81
C GLN A 349 3.83 -22.21 13.38
N ARG A 350 2.83 -22.52 14.23
CA ARG A 350 1.79 -23.50 13.89
C ARG A 350 0.90 -23.01 12.76
N MET A 351 0.48 -21.75 12.78
CA MET A 351 -0.34 -21.16 11.71
C MET A 351 0.45 -20.98 10.41
N GLU A 352 1.72 -20.58 10.50
CA GLU A 352 2.60 -20.51 9.34
C GLU A 352 2.79 -21.87 8.69
N LYS A 353 3.08 -22.92 9.46
CA LYS A 353 3.23 -24.27 8.89
C LYS A 353 1.99 -24.66 8.08
N TYR A 354 0.81 -24.28 8.56
CA TYR A 354 -0.44 -24.48 7.83
C TYR A 354 -0.50 -23.64 6.55
N ILE A 355 -0.24 -22.34 6.62
CA ILE A 355 -0.27 -21.43 5.47
C ILE A 355 0.77 -21.82 4.40
N ASN A 356 1.97 -22.21 4.81
CA ASN A 356 3.02 -22.75 3.95
C ASN A 356 2.57 -24.03 3.23
N SER A 357 1.81 -24.91 3.90
CA SER A 357 1.25 -26.11 3.27
C SER A 357 0.24 -25.80 2.16
N LYS A 358 -0.31 -24.58 2.13
CA LYS A 358 -1.19 -24.05 1.08
C LYS A 358 -0.43 -23.29 -0.02
N GLY A 359 0.90 -23.32 -0.01
CA GLY A 359 1.76 -22.67 -0.99
C GLY A 359 1.85 -21.15 -0.84
N LYS A 360 1.52 -20.62 0.34
CA LYS A 360 1.63 -19.20 0.68
C LYS A 360 2.79 -18.94 1.63
N THR A 361 3.24 -17.70 1.72
CA THR A 361 4.29 -17.25 2.64
C THR A 361 3.70 -16.27 3.63
N VAL A 362 4.01 -16.43 4.92
CA VAL A 362 3.54 -15.54 5.98
C VAL A 362 4.35 -14.24 6.01
N ILE A 363 3.64 -13.13 6.19
CA ILE A 363 4.21 -11.88 6.68
C ILE A 363 3.68 -11.65 8.11
N GLY A 364 4.52 -11.18 9.02
CA GLY A 364 4.09 -10.71 10.34
C GLY A 364 4.86 -9.49 10.79
N TRP A 365 4.29 -8.75 11.74
CA TRP A 365 4.92 -7.61 12.39
C TRP A 365 6.16 -8.06 13.19
N ASP A 366 7.12 -7.16 13.41
CA ASP A 366 8.43 -7.52 13.98
C ASP A 366 8.39 -8.23 15.36
N GLU A 367 7.28 -8.19 16.08
CA GLU A 367 6.99 -9.03 17.24
C GLU A 367 7.13 -10.55 16.97
N ILE A 368 6.95 -11.03 15.73
CA ILE A 368 7.14 -12.45 15.42
C ILE A 368 8.59 -12.93 15.59
N LEU A 369 9.54 -12.00 15.79
CA LEU A 369 10.92 -12.30 16.23
C LEU A 369 10.95 -12.88 17.66
N GLU A 370 9.97 -12.52 18.50
CA GLU A 370 9.90 -12.98 19.89
C GLU A 370 9.70 -14.51 19.92
N GLY A 371 10.68 -15.23 20.50
CA GLY A 371 10.64 -16.69 20.62
C GLY A 371 11.15 -17.47 19.38
N GLY A 372 11.61 -16.77 18.35
CA GLY A 372 12.24 -17.35 17.16
C GLY A 372 11.36 -17.36 15.92
N LEU A 373 11.93 -16.90 14.81
CA LEU A 373 11.29 -16.87 13.49
C LEU A 373 11.17 -18.27 12.91
N ALA A 374 10.06 -18.51 12.21
CA ALA A 374 9.99 -19.65 11.33
C ALA A 374 10.81 -19.39 10.04
N PRO A 375 11.40 -20.42 9.43
CA PRO A 375 12.40 -20.25 8.36
C PRO A 375 11.97 -19.47 7.12
N ASN A 376 10.67 -19.41 6.82
CA ASN A 376 10.15 -18.78 5.60
C ASN A 376 9.38 -17.49 5.87
N ALA A 377 9.27 -17.06 7.13
CA ALA A 377 8.54 -15.87 7.50
C ALA A 377 9.24 -14.61 6.96
N LEU A 378 8.41 -13.66 6.55
CA LEU A 378 8.81 -12.33 6.10
C LEU A 378 8.44 -11.32 7.19
N VAL A 379 9.38 -10.46 7.56
CA VAL A 379 9.19 -9.54 8.70
C VAL A 379 8.79 -8.15 8.20
N MET A 380 7.74 -7.58 8.80
CA MET A 380 7.36 -6.18 8.60
C MET A 380 7.78 -5.34 9.82
N SER A 381 8.84 -4.53 9.66
CA SER A 381 9.46 -3.78 10.77
C SER A 381 8.79 -2.45 11.00
N TRP A 382 8.10 -2.28 12.13
CA TRP A 382 7.31 -1.09 12.41
C TRP A 382 7.76 -0.31 13.65
N ARG A 383 8.35 -0.98 14.65
CA ARG A 383 8.86 -0.36 15.89
C ARG A 383 10.24 0.27 15.67
N GLY A 384 10.33 1.10 14.63
CA GLY A 384 11.59 1.54 14.04
C GLY A 384 12.16 0.50 13.08
N GLU A 385 13.49 0.52 12.92
CA GLU A 385 14.19 -0.31 11.91
C GLU A 385 14.93 -1.50 12.54
N ALA A 386 15.01 -1.56 13.87
CA ALA A 386 15.81 -2.55 14.59
C ALA A 386 15.36 -3.99 14.31
N GLY A 387 14.04 -4.25 14.32
CA GLY A 387 13.49 -5.57 13.99
C GLY A 387 13.84 -6.00 12.57
N GLY A 388 13.73 -5.08 11.60
CA GLY A 388 14.12 -5.33 10.22
C GLY A 388 15.62 -5.57 10.03
N ILE A 389 16.48 -4.84 10.76
CA ILE A 389 17.93 -5.06 10.74
C ILE A 389 18.26 -6.46 11.27
N GLU A 390 17.67 -6.85 12.39
CA GLU A 390 17.89 -8.16 12.99
C GLU A 390 17.41 -9.30 12.08
N ALA A 391 16.20 -9.17 11.52
CA ALA A 391 15.64 -10.14 10.59
C ALA A 391 16.51 -10.31 9.32
N ALA A 392 17.01 -9.20 8.75
CA ALA A 392 17.87 -9.24 7.57
C ALA A 392 19.23 -9.92 7.84
N LYS A 393 19.82 -9.71 9.04
CA LYS A 393 21.04 -10.41 9.48
C LYS A 393 20.83 -11.91 9.67
N GLN A 394 19.60 -12.32 9.96
CA GLN A 394 19.18 -13.72 9.99
C GLN A 394 18.72 -14.23 8.60
N HIS A 395 18.92 -13.45 7.54
CA HIS A 395 18.58 -13.79 6.15
C HIS A 395 17.08 -13.96 5.89
N HIS A 396 16.22 -13.33 6.71
CA HIS A 396 14.80 -13.19 6.44
C HIS A 396 14.53 -12.00 5.55
N GLN A 397 13.57 -12.14 4.64
CA GLN A 397 13.10 -11.02 3.83
C GLN A 397 12.34 -10.02 4.71
N VAL A 398 12.52 -8.72 4.43
CA VAL A 398 12.00 -7.63 5.25
C VAL A 398 11.27 -6.60 4.40
N ILE A 399 10.13 -6.15 4.91
CA ILE A 399 9.45 -4.93 4.47
C ILE A 399 9.58 -3.89 5.58
N MET A 400 10.13 -2.72 5.25
CA MET A 400 10.27 -1.64 6.21
C MET A 400 8.99 -0.81 6.31
N THR A 401 8.43 -0.69 7.51
CA THR A 401 7.29 0.20 7.82
C THR A 401 7.50 1.02 9.09
N PRO A 402 8.68 1.62 9.34
CA PRO A 402 8.97 2.22 10.62
C PRO A 402 8.05 3.41 10.94
N THR A 403 7.48 3.42 12.14
CA THR A 403 6.67 4.53 12.71
C THR A 403 7.35 5.89 12.63
N THR A 404 8.68 5.91 12.59
CA THR A 404 9.46 7.14 12.46
C THR A 404 9.30 7.84 11.12
N TYR A 405 8.96 7.12 10.04
CA TYR A 405 8.95 7.66 8.67
C TYR A 405 7.62 7.45 7.92
N VAL A 406 6.91 6.35 8.15
CA VAL A 406 5.87 5.89 7.22
C VAL A 406 4.55 5.50 7.90
N TYR A 407 4.26 6.06 9.07
CA TYR A 407 2.93 6.00 9.71
C TYR A 407 2.13 7.25 9.34
N PHE A 408 1.28 7.12 8.33
CA PHE A 408 0.56 8.25 7.73
C PHE A 408 -0.70 8.64 8.51
N ASP A 409 -1.04 7.94 9.56
CA ASP A 409 -2.01 8.36 10.58
C ASP A 409 -1.45 9.45 11.53
N TYR A 410 -0.13 9.69 11.51
CA TYR A 410 0.51 10.75 12.29
C TYR A 410 0.35 12.13 11.65
N ALA A 411 0.41 13.18 12.48
CA ALA A 411 0.31 14.57 12.04
C ALA A 411 1.36 14.93 10.97
N GLN A 412 0.95 15.73 9.98
CA GLN A 412 1.82 16.18 8.89
C GLN A 412 2.21 17.66 8.97
N SER A 413 1.59 18.43 9.87
CA SER A 413 1.82 19.86 10.11
C SER A 413 1.90 20.16 11.62
N LYS A 414 2.47 21.33 11.97
CA LYS A 414 2.48 21.88 13.33
C LYS A 414 2.11 23.37 13.29
N PRO A 415 1.10 23.85 14.05
CA PRO A 415 0.16 23.03 14.82
C PRO A 415 -0.62 22.08 13.90
N ASP A 416 -1.06 20.95 14.44
CA ASP A 416 -1.89 20.00 13.69
C ASP A 416 -3.21 20.68 13.35
N ASP A 417 -3.64 20.56 12.10
CA ASP A 417 -4.87 21.18 11.59
C ASP A 417 -6.06 20.22 11.59
N SER A 418 -5.87 18.99 12.07
CA SER A 418 -6.92 17.99 12.21
C SER A 418 -6.63 17.02 13.36
N LEU A 419 -7.65 16.33 13.88
CA LEU A 419 -7.42 15.25 14.84
C LEU A 419 -6.59 14.12 14.19
N THR A 420 -5.53 13.70 14.90
CA THR A 420 -4.65 12.57 14.57
C THR A 420 -4.27 11.82 15.85
N ILE A 421 -3.74 10.61 15.71
CA ILE A 421 -3.30 9.81 16.87
C ILE A 421 -2.13 10.47 17.62
N GLY A 422 -1.32 11.25 16.92
CA GLY A 422 -0.14 11.92 17.46
C GLY A 422 0.98 11.94 16.42
N GLY A 423 2.22 11.86 16.92
CA GLY A 423 3.41 11.86 16.07
C GLY A 423 3.59 13.14 15.26
N TYR A 424 4.66 13.16 14.45
CA TYR A 424 4.90 14.22 13.47
C TYR A 424 5.80 13.69 12.35
N ILE A 425 5.21 13.51 11.17
CA ILE A 425 5.87 13.03 9.97
C ILE A 425 5.54 14.02 8.84
N PRO A 426 6.29 15.14 8.74
CA PRO A 426 6.14 16.06 7.63
C PRO A 426 6.63 15.42 6.32
N LEU A 427 6.20 15.98 5.20
CA LEU A 427 6.53 15.48 3.86
C LEU A 427 8.03 15.27 3.64
N GLU A 428 8.86 16.22 4.06
CA GLU A 428 10.32 16.16 3.92
C GLU A 428 10.92 14.97 4.65
N LYS A 429 10.37 14.62 5.82
CA LYS A 429 10.84 13.46 6.59
C LYS A 429 10.60 12.16 5.84
N VAL A 430 9.44 12.03 5.18
CA VAL A 430 9.13 10.88 4.31
C VAL A 430 10.08 10.87 3.12
N TYR A 431 10.27 12.02 2.47
CA TYR A 431 11.16 12.13 1.30
C TYR A 431 12.59 11.74 1.61
N ASN A 432 13.11 12.11 2.78
CA ASN A 432 14.47 11.82 3.19
C ASN A 432 14.66 10.41 3.76
N TYR A 433 13.61 9.58 3.81
CA TYR A 433 13.73 8.19 4.23
C TYR A 433 14.64 7.40 3.27
N GLU A 434 15.47 6.54 3.85
CA GLU A 434 16.34 5.58 3.18
C GLU A 434 16.01 4.18 3.71
N PRO A 435 15.25 3.35 2.96
CA PRO A 435 14.79 2.05 3.45
C PRO A 435 15.88 1.01 3.69
N ILE A 436 17.08 1.18 3.14
CA ILE A 436 18.20 0.28 3.38
C ILE A 436 19.03 0.84 4.54
N PRO A 437 18.99 0.22 5.74
CA PRO A 437 19.76 0.70 6.89
C PRO A 437 21.26 0.64 6.61
N LYS A 438 21.99 1.63 7.11
CA LYS A 438 23.46 1.71 6.97
C LYS A 438 24.19 0.64 7.77
N GLU A 439 23.51 0.05 8.75
CA GLU A 439 23.98 -1.00 9.65
C GLU A 439 24.07 -2.36 8.96
N LEU A 440 23.44 -2.53 7.80
CA LEU A 440 23.47 -3.78 7.01
C LEU A 440 24.69 -3.82 6.09
N ALA A 441 25.39 -4.96 6.12
CA ALA A 441 26.44 -5.27 5.16
C ALA A 441 25.87 -5.42 3.74
N ALA A 442 26.71 -5.29 2.71
CA ALA A 442 26.25 -5.22 1.31
C ALA A 442 25.45 -6.46 0.86
N ASP A 443 25.81 -7.64 1.36
CA ASP A 443 25.12 -8.92 1.13
C ASP A 443 23.85 -9.09 1.98
N GLU A 444 23.68 -8.34 3.06
CA GLU A 444 22.47 -8.32 3.88
C GLU A 444 21.40 -7.37 3.30
N GLN A 445 21.80 -6.33 2.57
CA GLN A 445 20.89 -5.32 2.01
C GLN A 445 19.86 -5.92 1.03
N GLN A 446 20.19 -7.03 0.37
CA GLN A 446 19.28 -7.71 -0.57
C GLN A 446 18.03 -8.31 0.11
N TYR A 447 18.05 -8.49 1.43
CA TYR A 447 16.89 -8.96 2.19
C TYR A 447 15.85 -7.86 2.43
N ILE A 448 16.17 -6.59 2.14
CA ILE A 448 15.21 -5.48 2.18
C ILE A 448 14.45 -5.43 0.86
N LEU A 449 13.23 -5.97 0.84
CA LEU A 449 12.38 -5.98 -0.37
C LEU A 449 11.90 -4.60 -0.78
N GLY A 450 11.75 -3.71 0.20
CA GLY A 450 11.25 -2.34 0.04
C GLY A 450 10.57 -1.84 1.31
N ALA A 451 9.66 -0.89 1.14
CA ALA A 451 8.95 -0.28 2.25
C ALA A 451 7.46 -0.11 1.96
N GLN A 452 6.72 0.23 3.01
CA GLN A 452 5.30 0.56 2.94
C GLN A 452 4.92 1.65 3.93
N ALA A 453 3.93 2.46 3.55
CA ALA A 453 3.26 3.33 4.51
C ALA A 453 2.00 2.69 5.06
N ASN A 454 1.86 2.78 6.38
CA ASN A 454 0.70 2.31 7.12
C ASN A 454 -0.25 3.48 7.39
N LEU A 455 -1.54 3.26 7.12
CA LEU A 455 -2.60 4.18 7.49
C LEU A 455 -3.58 3.48 8.42
N TRP A 456 -3.35 3.62 9.73
CA TRP A 456 -4.28 3.23 10.78
C TRP A 456 -5.42 4.24 10.89
N THR A 457 -6.66 3.78 11.16
CA THR A 457 -7.86 4.61 10.93
C THR A 457 -8.66 4.97 12.18
N GLU A 458 -8.09 4.92 13.38
CA GLU A 458 -8.74 5.32 14.64
C GLU A 458 -9.37 6.72 14.56
N TYR A 459 -8.67 7.69 13.95
CA TYR A 459 -9.13 9.07 13.80
C TYR A 459 -9.37 9.47 12.34
N ILE A 460 -9.63 8.50 11.47
CA ILE A 460 -9.81 8.68 10.03
C ILE A 460 -11.15 8.05 9.61
N PRO A 461 -12.29 8.66 9.97
CA PRO A 461 -13.60 8.00 9.84
C PRO A 461 -14.12 7.89 8.41
N GLY A 462 -13.46 8.49 7.42
CA GLY A 462 -13.96 8.47 6.06
C GLY A 462 -12.98 8.90 4.95
N PRO A 463 -13.39 8.70 3.68
CA PRO A 463 -12.57 8.86 2.48
C PRO A 463 -11.75 10.15 2.39
N SER A 464 -12.36 11.32 2.64
CA SER A 464 -11.68 12.60 2.50
C SER A 464 -10.55 12.75 3.52
N LYS A 465 -10.69 12.18 4.72
CA LYS A 465 -9.62 12.20 5.72
C LYS A 465 -8.49 11.23 5.35
N VAL A 466 -8.79 10.07 4.76
CA VAL A 466 -7.76 9.19 4.19
C VAL A 466 -6.95 9.94 3.13
N GLU A 467 -7.61 10.58 2.17
CA GLU A 467 -6.96 11.35 1.11
C GLU A 467 -6.08 12.47 1.66
N TYR A 468 -6.56 13.17 2.69
CA TYR A 468 -5.82 14.23 3.38
C TYR A 468 -4.56 13.71 4.06
N MET A 469 -4.63 12.53 4.68
CA MET A 469 -3.52 11.94 5.43
C MET A 469 -2.46 11.31 4.51
N ILE A 470 -2.86 10.70 3.40
CA ILE A 470 -1.92 10.07 2.47
C ILE A 470 -1.26 11.07 1.52
N PHE A 471 -1.94 12.17 1.14
CA PHE A 471 -1.38 13.12 0.18
C PHE A 471 -0.86 14.40 0.84
N PRO A 472 0.38 14.84 0.50
CA PRO A 472 1.26 14.32 -0.56
C PRO A 472 2.30 13.27 -0.09
N ARG A 473 2.20 12.70 1.11
CA ARG A 473 3.24 11.80 1.66
C ARG A 473 3.42 10.49 0.87
N MET A 474 2.36 9.91 0.31
CA MET A 474 2.41 8.78 -0.63
C MET A 474 3.28 9.10 -1.84
N THR A 475 3.26 10.35 -2.31
CA THR A 475 4.06 10.82 -3.43
C THR A 475 5.54 10.84 -3.12
N ALA A 476 5.91 11.35 -1.94
CA ALA A 476 7.29 11.30 -1.49
C ALA A 476 7.77 9.85 -1.33
N LEU A 477 6.98 9.00 -0.68
CA LEU A 477 7.32 7.59 -0.52
C LEU A 477 7.44 6.87 -1.87
N SER A 478 6.58 7.18 -2.83
CA SER A 478 6.68 6.60 -4.17
C SER A 478 8.02 6.92 -4.82
N GLU A 479 8.55 8.14 -4.64
CA GLU A 479 9.86 8.53 -5.16
C GLU A 479 10.99 7.82 -4.43
N VAL A 480 10.89 7.68 -3.11
CA VAL A 480 11.86 6.90 -2.30
C VAL A 480 11.97 5.45 -2.78
N LEU A 481 10.85 4.85 -3.17
CA LEU A 481 10.78 3.42 -3.50
C LEU A 481 11.01 3.08 -4.97
N TRP A 482 10.88 4.07 -5.84
CA TRP A 482 11.02 3.89 -7.28
C TRP A 482 12.35 4.46 -7.79
N SER A 483 12.66 5.72 -7.47
CA SER A 483 13.78 6.43 -8.09
C SER A 483 15.13 5.94 -7.55
N PRO A 484 16.21 6.01 -8.38
CA PRO A 484 17.56 5.80 -7.89
C PRO A 484 17.87 6.73 -6.71
N LYS A 485 18.56 6.21 -5.69
CA LYS A 485 18.97 7.01 -4.52
C LYS A 485 19.73 8.28 -4.92
N THR A 486 20.59 8.16 -5.93
CA THR A 486 21.45 9.23 -6.45
C THR A 486 20.70 10.35 -7.17
N SER A 487 19.45 10.12 -7.60
CA SER A 487 18.64 11.13 -8.28
C SER A 487 17.72 11.93 -7.34
N LYS A 488 17.66 11.59 -6.05
CA LYS A 488 16.82 12.29 -5.07
C LYS A 488 17.35 13.71 -4.85
N ASN A 489 16.47 14.69 -5.02
CA ASN A 489 16.73 16.11 -4.75
C ASN A 489 15.43 16.78 -4.29
N TRP A 490 15.45 17.35 -3.09
CA TRP A 490 14.27 17.88 -2.42
C TRP A 490 13.66 19.07 -3.17
N GLU A 491 14.47 20.03 -3.62
CA GLU A 491 13.99 21.23 -4.32
C GLU A 491 13.32 20.86 -5.66
N SER A 492 13.93 19.93 -6.39
CA SER A 492 13.41 19.39 -7.64
C SER A 492 12.09 18.64 -7.40
N PHE A 493 12.01 17.83 -6.34
CA PHE A 493 10.77 17.17 -5.92
C PHE A 493 9.66 18.19 -5.60
N GLN A 494 9.96 19.22 -4.81
CA GLN A 494 8.99 20.28 -4.47
C GLN A 494 8.46 20.99 -5.72
N SER A 495 9.33 21.25 -6.71
CA SER A 495 8.93 21.86 -7.99
C SER A 495 7.97 20.96 -8.77
N ARG A 496 8.26 19.66 -8.90
CA ARG A 496 7.36 18.70 -9.56
C ARG A 496 6.04 18.54 -8.79
N LEU A 497 6.08 18.61 -7.47
CA LEU A 497 4.93 18.46 -6.59
C LEU A 497 3.86 19.54 -6.83
N GLN A 498 4.27 20.76 -7.23
CA GLN A 498 3.31 21.82 -7.60
C GLN A 498 2.38 21.39 -8.75
N THR A 499 2.91 20.64 -9.72
CA THR A 499 2.08 20.09 -10.81
C THR A 499 1.25 18.91 -10.31
N GLN A 500 1.78 18.10 -9.41
CA GLN A 500 1.05 16.98 -8.81
C GLN A 500 -0.20 17.44 -8.03
N TYR A 501 -0.15 18.56 -7.31
CA TYR A 501 -1.34 19.14 -6.66
C TYR A 501 -2.45 19.49 -7.66
N LYS A 502 -2.10 19.95 -8.86
CA LYS A 502 -3.08 20.18 -9.93
C LYS A 502 -3.71 18.86 -10.40
N ARG A 503 -2.95 17.76 -10.40
CA ARG A 503 -3.48 16.41 -10.69
C ARG A 503 -4.42 15.92 -9.59
N TYR A 504 -4.11 16.14 -8.31
CA TYR A 504 -5.05 15.82 -7.22
C TYR A 504 -6.38 16.53 -7.37
N LYS A 505 -6.36 17.81 -7.75
CA LYS A 505 -7.58 18.55 -8.07
C LYS A 505 -8.34 17.93 -9.24
N LEU A 506 -7.66 17.51 -10.29
CA LEU A 506 -8.30 16.80 -11.42
C LEU A 506 -8.90 15.46 -11.01
N TRP A 507 -8.26 14.72 -10.11
CA TRP A 507 -8.74 13.43 -9.61
C TRP A 507 -9.85 13.58 -8.57
N GLY A 508 -10.18 14.81 -8.15
CA GLY A 508 -11.13 15.07 -7.07
C GLY A 508 -10.66 14.45 -5.74
N ALA A 509 -9.35 14.47 -5.48
CA ALA A 509 -8.77 14.01 -4.24
C ALA A 509 -8.64 15.16 -3.23
N SER A 510 -8.98 14.89 -1.98
CA SER A 510 -8.87 15.83 -0.85
C SER A 510 -7.42 15.88 -0.36
N SER A 511 -6.49 16.46 -1.13
CA SER A 511 -5.08 16.57 -0.71
C SER A 511 -4.87 17.68 0.33
N GLY A 512 -3.88 17.53 1.21
CA GLY A 512 -3.43 18.65 2.08
C GLY A 512 -3.01 19.89 1.29
N LYS A 513 -2.86 21.05 1.94
CA LYS A 513 -2.43 22.28 1.26
C LYS A 513 -0.99 22.13 0.73
N PRO A 514 -0.64 22.78 -0.39
CA PRO A 514 0.76 22.88 -0.82
C PRO A 514 1.62 23.46 0.30
N PRO A 515 2.86 22.98 0.49
CA PRO A 515 3.79 23.68 1.35
C PRO A 515 3.91 25.12 0.82
N VAL A 516 3.70 26.10 1.70
CA VAL A 516 3.90 27.51 1.36
C VAL A 516 5.38 27.65 1.01
N SER A 517 5.69 28.07 -0.21
CA SER A 517 7.07 28.36 -0.58
C SER A 517 7.55 29.53 0.29
N GLU A 518 8.42 29.27 1.25
CA GLU A 518 9.24 30.33 1.84
C GLU A 518 10.27 30.78 0.81
N ALA A 519 9.82 31.56 -0.18
CA ALA A 519 10.68 32.21 -1.15
C ALA A 519 10.34 33.71 -1.18
N SER A 520 11.35 34.50 -0.80
CA SER A 520 11.48 35.95 -0.86
C SER A 520 10.56 36.82 0.03
N ASN A 521 10.83 36.82 1.33
CA ASN A 521 10.77 38.06 2.12
C ASN A 521 12.19 38.68 2.15
N SER A 522 12.61 39.19 0.99
CA SER A 522 13.75 40.10 0.89
C SER A 522 13.29 41.35 0.16
N GLY A 523 13.00 42.40 0.93
CA GLY A 523 12.86 43.77 0.44
C GLY A 523 11.44 44.30 0.35
N ARG A 524 11.00 44.98 1.41
CA ARG A 524 10.67 46.42 1.34
C ARG A 524 11.21 47.12 2.57
#